data_AF-A0A2V2WBV7-F1
#
_entry.id   AF-A0A2V2WBV7-F1
#
_cell.length_a   1.000
_cell.length_b   1.000
_cell.length_c   1.000
_cell.angle_alpha   90.00
_cell.angle_beta   90.00
_cell.angle_gamma   90.00
#
_symmetry.space_group_name_H-M   'P 1'
#
loop_
_entity.id
_entity.type
_entity.pdbx_description
1 polymer ?
#
loop_
_entity_poly.entity_id
_entity_poly.type
_entity_poly.pdbx_seq_one_letter_code
_entity_poly.pdbx_strand_id
1 'polypeptide(L)'
;MQVWGLFGRSPLTLSSGKAREGSRRIPVADAHLLRKAGIIEDGSSTITGGWVIPFSVVEEKTTGLRRRWIAWPRDKYRDDPYEANAPLLHISNYLPPVMAEAASCLDVKSSFIVSLPLGTRHLFRCHVEDGTLVELTRLPMGYKASPEILQIIITSAIAGVTTVAHRLRAAPPSVHDDVWIGNIRIAGSKSDATLWEAQVLRNADGCHASMGEERESGATHYTFLGVRFDHGNTVRYP
;
A
#
# COMPACT_ATOMS: atom_id res chain seq x y z
N MET A 1 15.93 -9.39 -1.12
CA MET A 1 14.71 -9.80 -1.86
C MET A 1 14.57 -8.88 -3.07
N GLN A 2 14.79 -9.37 -4.31
CA GLN A 2 14.67 -8.55 -5.53
C GLN A 2 13.19 -8.43 -5.91
N VAL A 3 12.48 -7.51 -5.26
CA VAL A 3 11.06 -7.18 -5.53
C VAL A 3 10.80 -6.93 -7.02
N TRP A 4 11.79 -6.44 -7.75
CA TRP A 4 11.69 -6.05 -9.15
C TRP A 4 11.96 -7.17 -10.17
N GLY A 5 12.51 -8.32 -9.74
CA GLY A 5 12.81 -9.45 -10.63
C GLY A 5 11.56 -10.05 -11.31
N LEU A 6 10.39 -9.80 -10.73
CA LEU A 6 9.08 -10.26 -11.20
C LEU A 6 8.42 -9.28 -12.20
N PHE A 7 8.81 -8.01 -12.21
CA PHE A 7 8.22 -6.97 -13.08
C PHE A 7 8.77 -6.96 -14.51
N GLY A 8 9.97 -7.51 -14.72
CA GLY A 8 10.70 -7.42 -15.99
C GLY A 8 10.26 -8.43 -17.06
N ARG A 9 9.37 -9.37 -16.74
CA ARG A 9 8.82 -10.29 -17.73
C ARG A 9 7.69 -9.60 -18.47
N SER A 10 8.01 -9.01 -19.61
CA SER A 10 6.99 -8.61 -20.58
C SER A 10 6.18 -9.85 -20.94
N PRO A 11 4.85 -9.86 -20.74
CA PRO A 11 4.01 -10.75 -21.51
C PRO A 11 4.31 -10.43 -22.97
N LEU A 12 4.60 -11.46 -23.77
CA LEU A 12 4.75 -11.33 -25.20
C LEU A 12 3.53 -10.57 -25.74
N THR A 13 3.77 -9.38 -26.29
CA THR A 13 2.75 -8.52 -26.93
C THR A 13 1.44 -8.42 -26.16
N LEU A 14 1.41 -7.55 -25.13
CA LEU A 14 0.14 -7.11 -24.53
C LEU A 14 -0.76 -6.56 -25.63
N SER A 15 -1.83 -7.30 -25.93
CA SER A 15 -2.84 -6.90 -26.91
C SER A 15 -3.36 -5.54 -26.50
N SER A 16 -3.40 -4.59 -27.44
CA SER A 16 -4.17 -3.36 -27.28
C SER A 16 -5.65 -3.75 -27.19
N GLY A 17 -6.08 -4.20 -26.01
CA GLY A 17 -7.47 -4.44 -25.70
C GLY A 17 -8.26 -3.19 -26.09
N LYS A 18 -9.39 -3.39 -26.78
CA LYS A 18 -10.32 -2.35 -27.27
C LYS A 18 -10.96 -1.54 -26.12
N ALA A 19 -10.20 -1.03 -25.17
CA ALA A 19 -10.65 0.05 -24.32
C ALA A 19 -10.80 1.28 -25.22
N ARG A 20 -11.95 1.96 -25.15
CA ARG A 20 -12.17 3.20 -25.89
C ARG A 20 -11.05 4.17 -25.51
N GLU A 21 -10.40 4.78 -26.49
CA GLU A 21 -9.25 5.68 -26.28
C GLU A 21 -9.52 6.80 -25.26
N GLY A 22 -10.79 7.19 -25.09
CA GLY A 22 -11.23 8.13 -24.06
C GLY A 22 -11.14 7.63 -22.61
N SER A 23 -11.12 6.32 -22.33
CA SER A 23 -11.06 5.78 -20.96
C SER A 23 -9.65 5.72 -20.39
N ARG A 24 -8.64 6.18 -21.15
CA ARG A 24 -7.22 6.17 -20.74
C ARG A 24 -6.70 7.60 -20.53
N ARG A 25 -7.58 8.54 -20.15
CA ARG A 25 -7.27 9.96 -20.06
C ARG A 25 -7.42 10.50 -18.64
N ILE A 26 -6.41 11.23 -18.17
CA ILE A 26 -6.44 11.99 -16.92
C ILE A 26 -6.87 13.42 -17.24
N PRO A 27 -7.79 14.03 -16.47
CA PRO A 27 -8.07 15.46 -16.57
C PRO A 27 -6.80 16.30 -16.40
N VAL A 28 -6.64 17.37 -17.18
CA VAL A 28 -5.42 18.22 -17.15
C VAL A 28 -5.09 18.72 -15.73
N ALA A 29 -6.12 19.15 -14.98
CA ALA A 29 -5.97 19.61 -13.60
C ALA A 29 -5.44 18.51 -12.66
N ASP A 30 -5.95 17.29 -12.79
CA ASP A 30 -5.50 16.14 -11.99
C ASP A 30 -4.06 15.75 -12.39
N ALA A 31 -3.73 15.78 -13.69
CA ALA A 31 -2.38 15.48 -14.18
C ALA A 31 -1.33 16.46 -13.62
N HIS A 32 -1.65 17.76 -13.52
CA HIS A 32 -0.77 18.75 -12.90
C HIS A 32 -0.47 18.41 -11.42
N LEU A 33 -1.50 18.03 -10.65
CA LEU A 33 -1.34 17.63 -9.25
C LEU A 33 -0.49 16.35 -9.11
N LEU A 34 -0.73 15.35 -9.97
CA LEU A 34 0.01 14.09 -9.97
C LEU A 34 1.48 14.27 -10.35
N ARG A 35 1.80 15.18 -11.29
CA ARG A 35 3.18 15.56 -11.62
C ARG A 35 3.88 16.23 -10.45
N LYS A 36 3.21 17.20 -9.80
CA LYS A 36 3.76 17.88 -8.61
C LYS A 36 4.04 16.91 -7.46
N ALA A 37 3.21 15.87 -7.33
CA ALA A 37 3.40 14.80 -6.37
C ALA A 37 4.43 13.73 -6.81
N GLY A 38 5.00 13.86 -8.01
CA GLY A 38 5.96 12.91 -8.57
C GLY A 38 5.38 11.51 -8.79
N ILE A 39 4.08 11.40 -9.08
CA ILE A 39 3.36 10.14 -9.34
C ILE A 39 3.38 9.77 -10.83
N ILE A 40 3.40 10.79 -11.69
CA ILE A 40 3.49 10.64 -13.14
C ILE A 40 4.59 11.55 -13.70
N GLU A 41 5.20 11.11 -14.79
CA GLU A 41 6.18 11.85 -15.58
C GLU A 41 5.85 11.73 -17.07
N ASP A 42 6.51 12.54 -17.92
CA ASP A 42 6.41 12.39 -19.37
C ASP A 42 6.82 10.98 -19.80
N GLY A 43 6.07 10.41 -20.73
CA GLY A 43 6.35 9.08 -21.27
C GLY A 43 7.73 9.02 -21.91
N SER A 44 8.52 8.02 -21.54
CA SER A 44 9.80 7.75 -22.20
C SER A 44 9.60 7.28 -23.65
N SER A 45 10.67 7.37 -24.46
CA SER A 45 10.65 6.93 -25.87
C SER A 45 10.52 5.41 -26.04
N THR A 46 10.60 4.63 -24.95
CA THR A 46 10.34 3.18 -24.97
C THR A 46 8.95 2.90 -25.53
N ILE A 47 8.79 1.83 -26.29
CA ILE A 47 7.49 1.40 -26.81
C ILE A 47 6.55 1.13 -25.63
N THR A 48 5.31 1.62 -25.71
CA THR A 48 4.32 1.38 -24.66
C THR A 48 4.03 -0.11 -24.55
N GLY A 49 4.39 -0.69 -23.41
CA GLY A 49 4.15 -2.09 -23.12
C GLY A 49 2.83 -2.32 -22.40
N GLY A 50 2.24 -1.31 -21.75
CA GLY A 50 0.96 -1.48 -21.07
C GLY A 50 0.26 -0.17 -20.74
N TRP A 51 -1.06 -0.26 -20.62
CA TRP A 51 -1.95 0.87 -20.38
C TRP A 51 -2.65 0.74 -19.02
N VAL A 52 -2.90 1.90 -18.40
CA VAL A 52 -3.77 2.02 -17.23
C VAL A 52 -5.04 2.76 -17.60
N ILE A 53 -6.12 2.42 -16.91
CA ILE A 53 -7.38 3.16 -16.87
C ILE A 53 -7.30 4.05 -15.64
N PRO A 54 -7.07 5.37 -15.80
CA PRO A 54 -7.08 6.31 -14.69
C PRO A 54 -8.52 6.71 -14.35
N PHE A 55 -8.83 6.81 -13.06
CA PHE A 55 -10.08 7.41 -12.58
C PHE A 55 -9.91 7.94 -11.15
N SER A 56 -10.78 8.85 -10.77
CA SER A 56 -10.81 9.42 -9.43
C SER A 56 -12.05 8.93 -8.69
N VAL A 57 -11.88 8.52 -7.44
CA VAL A 57 -12.97 8.19 -6.52
C VAL A 57 -13.08 9.27 -5.44
N VAL A 58 -14.28 9.50 -4.94
CA VAL A 58 -14.52 10.38 -3.80
C VAL A 58 -14.86 9.49 -2.62
N GLU A 59 -14.10 9.63 -1.54
CA GLU A 59 -14.26 8.91 -0.30
C GLU A 59 -14.75 9.89 0.77
N GLU A 60 -15.67 9.43 1.61
CA GLU A 60 -16.04 10.14 2.83
C GLU A 60 -15.04 9.80 3.94
N LYS A 61 -14.53 10.82 4.61
CA LYS A 61 -13.64 10.71 5.77
C LYS A 61 -14.20 11.55 6.92
N THR A 62 -13.71 11.26 8.12
CA THR A 62 -13.99 12.04 9.34
C THR A 62 -13.63 13.52 9.17
N THR A 63 -12.63 13.83 8.34
CA THR A 63 -12.16 15.18 8.00
C THR A 63 -12.88 15.82 6.80
N GLY A 64 -13.83 15.11 6.17
CA GLY A 64 -14.59 15.57 5.00
C GLY A 64 -14.44 14.66 3.78
N LEU A 65 -14.78 15.18 2.60
CA LEU A 65 -14.64 14.43 1.34
C LEU A 65 -13.20 14.45 0.85
N ARG A 66 -12.65 13.27 0.56
CA ARG A 66 -11.32 13.08 -0.01
C ARG A 66 -11.42 12.51 -1.42
N ARG A 67 -10.82 13.19 -2.39
CA ARG A 67 -10.61 12.62 -3.73
C ARG A 67 -9.37 11.73 -3.71
N ARG A 68 -9.48 10.52 -4.26
CA ARG A 68 -8.37 9.58 -4.46
C ARG A 68 -8.27 9.20 -5.92
N TRP A 69 -7.08 9.33 -6.49
CA TRP A 69 -6.80 8.87 -7.85
C TRP A 69 -6.40 7.40 -7.85
N ILE A 70 -6.91 6.64 -8.82
CA ILE A 70 -6.65 5.22 -9.01
C ILE A 70 -6.21 4.97 -10.44
N ALA A 71 -5.09 4.27 -10.61
CA ALA A 71 -4.70 3.66 -11.87
C ALA A 71 -5.02 2.17 -11.84
N TRP A 72 -5.92 1.75 -12.74
CA TRP A 72 -6.23 0.34 -12.94
C TRP A 72 -5.54 -0.17 -14.21
N PRO A 73 -4.47 -0.96 -14.09
CA PRO A 73 -3.79 -1.60 -15.22
C PRO A 73 -4.59 -2.82 -15.71
N ARG A 74 -5.81 -2.63 -16.20
CA ARG A 74 -6.76 -3.71 -16.54
C ARG A 74 -6.19 -4.73 -17.53
N ASP A 75 -5.55 -4.25 -18.59
CA ASP A 75 -5.02 -5.11 -19.64
C ASP A 75 -3.85 -5.95 -19.10
N LYS A 76 -2.94 -5.32 -18.36
CA LYS A 76 -1.86 -6.03 -17.65
C LYS A 76 -2.40 -7.01 -16.60
N TYR A 77 -3.46 -6.66 -15.87
CA TYR A 77 -4.06 -7.57 -14.89
C TYR A 77 -4.56 -8.88 -15.52
N ARG A 78 -5.07 -8.83 -16.75
CA ARG A 78 -5.54 -10.02 -17.49
C ARG A 78 -4.37 -10.89 -17.96
N ASP A 79 -3.31 -10.27 -18.46
CA ASP A 79 -2.28 -10.94 -19.25
C ASP A 79 -1.01 -11.26 -18.44
N ASP A 80 -0.89 -10.72 -17.22
CA ASP A 80 0.20 -11.02 -16.30
C ASP A 80 -0.03 -12.38 -15.60
N PRO A 81 0.84 -13.39 -15.85
CA PRO A 81 0.69 -14.70 -15.24
C PRO A 81 1.04 -14.70 -13.74
N TYR A 82 1.54 -13.58 -13.20
CA TYR A 82 1.88 -13.47 -11.79
C TYR A 82 0.62 -13.56 -10.91
N GLU A 83 0.63 -14.50 -9.98
CA GLU A 83 -0.28 -14.57 -8.84
C GLU A 83 0.48 -14.17 -7.59
N ALA A 84 -0.16 -13.34 -6.76
CA ALA A 84 0.47 -12.89 -5.52
C ALA A 84 0.61 -14.06 -4.55
N ASN A 85 1.80 -14.26 -3.99
CA ASN A 85 2.11 -15.38 -3.10
C ASN A 85 2.14 -14.99 -1.63
N ALA A 86 2.33 -13.70 -1.32
CA ALA A 86 2.33 -13.23 0.05
C ALA A 86 1.00 -13.56 0.74
N PRO A 87 1.04 -14.18 1.92
CA PRO A 87 -0.15 -14.62 2.62
C PRO A 87 -0.87 -13.41 3.21
N LEU A 88 -1.84 -12.87 2.46
CA LEU A 88 -2.92 -12.08 3.04
C LEU A 88 -3.86 -13.06 3.75
N LEU A 89 -3.54 -13.36 5.00
CA LEU A 89 -4.23 -14.36 5.81
C LEU A 89 -5.69 -13.99 6.09
N HIS A 90 -6.53 -14.99 6.30
CA HIS A 90 -7.90 -14.73 6.74
C HIS A 90 -7.91 -13.93 8.06
N ILE A 91 -8.91 -13.04 8.23
CA ILE A 91 -9.01 -12.11 9.36
C ILE A 91 -8.87 -12.76 10.74
N SER A 92 -9.28 -14.03 10.87
CA SER A 92 -9.13 -14.84 12.08
C SER A 92 -7.69 -14.93 12.59
N ASN A 93 -6.69 -14.85 11.71
CA ASN A 93 -5.27 -14.88 12.09
C ASN A 93 -4.82 -13.59 12.78
N TYR A 94 -5.64 -12.53 12.71
CA TYR A 94 -5.39 -11.25 13.35
C TYR A 94 -6.22 -11.07 14.64
N LEU A 95 -6.77 -12.14 15.21
CA LEU A 95 -7.48 -12.11 16.49
C LEU A 95 -6.63 -12.39 17.75
N PRO A 96 -5.45 -13.06 17.72
CA PRO A 96 -4.71 -13.41 18.94
C PRO A 96 -4.42 -12.25 19.91
N PRO A 97 -4.19 -11.01 19.45
CA PRO A 97 -4.01 -9.86 20.35
C PRO A 97 -5.23 -9.43 21.17
N VAL A 98 -6.35 -10.15 21.14
CA VAL A 98 -7.50 -9.94 22.05
C VAL A 98 -7.11 -10.03 23.54
N MET A 99 -6.00 -10.71 23.85
CA MET A 99 -5.48 -10.85 25.22
C MET A 99 -4.46 -9.76 25.62
N ALA A 100 -4.14 -8.83 24.73
CA ALA A 100 -3.22 -7.73 25.03
C ALA A 100 -3.88 -6.68 25.93
N GLU A 101 -3.07 -5.82 26.55
CA GLU A 101 -3.58 -4.70 27.37
C GLU A 101 -4.12 -3.56 26.49
N ALA A 102 -3.39 -3.25 25.42
CA ALA A 102 -3.71 -2.17 24.49
C ALA A 102 -3.08 -2.45 23.12
N ALA A 103 -3.46 -1.66 22.12
CA ALA A 103 -2.73 -1.63 20.86
C ALA A 103 -2.59 -0.22 20.30
N SER A 104 -1.55 -0.02 19.49
CA SER A 104 -1.43 1.11 18.59
C SER A 104 -1.78 0.69 17.17
N CYS A 105 -2.71 1.37 16.52
CA CYS A 105 -3.12 1.13 15.14
C CYS A 105 -2.72 2.30 14.25
N LEU A 106 -2.07 1.97 13.14
CA LEU A 106 -1.58 2.92 12.16
C LEU A 106 -1.98 2.49 10.76
N ASP A 107 -2.35 3.45 9.92
CA ASP A 107 -2.48 3.24 8.47
C ASP A 107 -1.25 3.86 7.80
N VAL A 108 -0.55 3.11 6.97
CA VAL A 108 0.43 3.63 6.04
C VAL A 108 -0.31 4.03 4.77
N LYS A 109 -0.14 5.27 4.29
CA LYS A 109 -0.66 5.71 2.99
C LYS A 109 0.03 4.90 1.89
N SER A 110 -0.56 3.76 1.62
CA SER A 110 -0.04 2.67 0.78
C SER A 110 0.10 3.07 -0.68
N SER A 111 -0.66 4.08 -1.10
CA SER A 111 -0.56 4.66 -2.43
C SER A 111 0.75 5.44 -2.56
N PHE A 112 1.65 4.96 -3.43
CA PHE A 112 2.79 5.71 -3.99
C PHE A 112 4.12 5.73 -3.21
N ILE A 113 4.32 4.86 -2.22
CA ILE A 113 5.63 4.75 -1.52
C ILE A 113 6.70 4.12 -2.40
N VAL A 114 6.29 3.12 -3.20
CA VAL A 114 7.24 2.31 -3.97
C VAL A 114 7.45 2.94 -5.34
N SER A 115 8.69 3.36 -5.60
CA SER A 115 9.12 3.87 -6.90
C SER A 115 9.23 2.74 -7.92
N LEU A 116 8.67 2.94 -9.12
CA LEU A 116 8.84 2.00 -10.22
C LEU A 116 10.22 2.18 -10.87
N PRO A 117 10.97 1.09 -11.11
CA PRO A 117 12.18 1.13 -11.92
C PRO A 117 11.88 1.71 -13.29
N LEU A 118 12.75 2.60 -13.79
CA LEU A 118 12.59 3.28 -15.08
C LEU A 118 12.26 2.30 -16.21
N GLY A 119 12.99 1.17 -16.27
CA GLY A 119 12.79 0.13 -17.28
C GLY A 119 11.44 -0.59 -17.23
N THR A 120 10.57 -0.32 -16.25
CA THR A 120 9.24 -0.96 -16.11
C THR A 120 8.08 0.03 -16.22
N ARG A 121 8.35 1.35 -16.22
CA ARG A 121 7.31 2.39 -16.24
C ARG A 121 6.49 2.39 -17.53
N HIS A 122 7.09 1.99 -18.64
CA HIS A 122 6.43 1.84 -19.94
C HIS A 122 5.29 0.80 -19.95
N LEU A 123 5.17 -0.02 -18.89
CA LEU A 123 4.06 -0.95 -18.68
C LEU A 123 2.83 -0.29 -18.04
N PHE A 124 2.95 0.95 -17.58
CA PHE A 124 1.93 1.67 -16.83
C PHE A 124 1.77 3.09 -17.39
N ARG A 125 1.15 3.21 -18.56
CA ARG A 125 0.95 4.49 -19.25
C ARG A 125 -0.50 4.88 -19.41
N CYS A 126 -0.74 6.17 -19.53
CA CYS A 126 -2.03 6.74 -19.93
C CYS A 126 -1.79 8.11 -20.59
N HIS A 127 -2.84 8.69 -21.14
CA HIS A 127 -2.80 10.03 -21.70
C HIS A 127 -3.35 11.05 -20.71
N VAL A 128 -2.95 12.30 -20.88
CA VAL A 128 -3.68 13.45 -20.38
C VAL A 128 -4.74 13.83 -21.43
N GLU A 129 -5.80 14.52 -21.03
CA GLU A 129 -6.85 14.99 -21.96
C GLU A 129 -6.32 15.83 -23.13
N ASP A 130 -5.22 16.55 -22.94
CA ASP A 130 -4.53 17.32 -23.97
C ASP A 130 -3.71 16.47 -24.97
N GLY A 131 -3.69 15.14 -24.78
CA GLY A 131 -2.98 14.18 -25.62
C GLY A 131 -1.58 13.82 -25.14
N THR A 132 -1.07 14.47 -24.09
CA THR A 132 0.28 14.17 -23.55
C THR A 132 0.34 12.74 -23.03
N LEU A 133 1.34 11.97 -23.48
CA LEU A 133 1.61 10.63 -22.96
C LEU A 133 2.38 10.74 -21.64
N VAL A 134 1.87 10.07 -20.60
CA VAL A 134 2.50 10.02 -19.28
C VAL A 134 2.68 8.59 -18.81
N GLU A 135 3.71 8.38 -17.99
CA GLU A 135 4.00 7.10 -17.35
C GLU A 135 4.02 7.23 -15.82
N LEU A 136 3.58 6.18 -15.14
CA LEU A 136 3.60 6.14 -13.68
C LEU A 136 5.03 5.94 -13.19
N THR A 137 5.41 6.72 -12.18
CA THR A 137 6.71 6.63 -11.49
C THR A 137 6.60 5.85 -10.18
N ARG A 138 5.37 5.53 -9.76
CA ARG A 138 5.02 4.91 -8.49
C ARG A 138 4.10 3.71 -8.73
N LEU A 139 4.22 2.71 -7.87
CA LEU A 139 3.48 1.46 -7.96
C LEU A 139 1.95 1.71 -7.92
N PRO A 140 1.19 1.34 -8.97
CA PRO A 140 -0.25 1.54 -8.98
C PRO A 140 -0.96 0.53 -8.07
N MET A 141 -1.83 1.01 -7.19
CA MET A 141 -2.59 0.15 -6.27
C MET A 141 -3.47 -0.88 -6.99
N GLY A 142 -3.98 -0.55 -8.18
CA GLY A 142 -4.79 -1.48 -8.97
C GLY A 142 -4.00 -2.62 -9.62
N TYR A 143 -2.67 -2.66 -9.47
CA TYR A 143 -1.86 -3.77 -9.94
C TYR A 143 -1.85 -4.93 -8.95
N LYS A 144 -1.97 -6.14 -9.49
CA LYS A 144 -2.16 -7.38 -8.74
C LYS A 144 -1.03 -7.71 -7.75
N ALA A 145 0.22 -7.40 -8.09
CA ALA A 145 1.34 -7.63 -7.19
C ALA A 145 1.50 -6.54 -6.12
N SER A 146 0.79 -5.41 -6.24
CA SER A 146 1.00 -4.27 -5.33
C SER A 146 0.72 -4.58 -3.86
N PRO A 147 -0.39 -5.27 -3.51
CA PRO A 147 -0.65 -5.66 -2.13
C PRO A 147 0.49 -6.49 -1.51
N GLU A 148 1.05 -7.44 -2.25
CA GLU A 148 2.18 -8.27 -1.79
C GLU A 148 3.46 -7.46 -1.59
N ILE A 149 3.78 -6.58 -2.54
CA ILE A 149 4.96 -5.72 -2.44
C ILE A 149 4.86 -4.81 -1.23
N LEU A 150 3.69 -4.20 -1.03
CA LEU A 150 3.40 -3.35 0.11
C LEU A 150 3.47 -4.15 1.41
N GLN A 151 2.86 -5.34 1.45
CA GLN A 151 2.92 -6.24 2.60
C GLN A 151 4.38 -6.53 2.97
N ILE A 152 5.22 -6.94 2.02
CA ILE A 152 6.64 -7.27 2.26
C ILE A 152 7.39 -6.05 2.80
N ILE A 153 7.24 -4.88 2.16
CA ILE A 153 7.95 -3.66 2.55
C ILE A 153 7.51 -3.21 3.94
N ILE A 154 6.21 -3.15 4.20
CA ILE A 154 5.69 -2.66 5.47
C ILE A 154 6.04 -3.64 6.59
N THR A 155 5.87 -4.94 6.37
CA THR A 155 6.23 -6.00 7.34
C THR A 155 7.71 -5.96 7.71
N SER A 156 8.60 -5.87 6.71
CA SER A 156 10.06 -6.04 6.93
C SER A 156 10.82 -4.76 7.26
N ALA A 157 10.39 -3.62 6.72
CA ALA A 157 11.13 -2.36 6.81
C ALA A 157 10.46 -1.30 7.69
N ILE A 158 9.13 -1.36 7.89
CA ILE A 158 8.38 -0.35 8.64
C ILE A 158 7.93 -0.88 10.00
N ALA A 159 7.08 -1.93 10.01
CA ALA A 159 6.57 -2.55 11.23
C ALA A 159 7.68 -3.31 11.97
N GLY A 160 8.55 -4.04 11.26
CA GLY A 160 9.60 -4.82 11.88
C GLY A 160 9.12 -6.18 12.38
N VAL A 161 8.16 -6.81 11.70
CA VAL A 161 7.61 -8.11 12.10
C VAL A 161 8.72 -9.15 12.18
N THR A 162 8.84 -9.79 13.34
CA THR A 162 9.99 -10.63 13.74
C THR A 162 10.28 -11.81 12.81
N THR A 163 9.27 -12.33 12.12
CA THR A 163 9.41 -13.46 11.19
C THR A 163 10.04 -13.10 9.85
N VAL A 164 10.01 -11.81 9.46
CA VAL A 164 10.45 -11.35 8.13
C VAL A 164 11.52 -10.25 8.22
N ALA A 165 11.45 -9.40 9.25
CA ALA A 165 12.38 -8.30 9.43
C ALA A 165 13.78 -8.79 9.79
N HIS A 166 14.79 -8.03 9.39
CA HIS A 166 16.16 -8.27 9.84
C HIS A 166 16.24 -8.14 11.37
N ARG A 167 17.00 -9.01 12.05
CA ARG A 167 17.06 -9.09 13.52
C ARG A 167 17.24 -7.73 14.22
N LEU A 168 18.08 -6.86 13.66
CA LEU A 168 18.36 -5.51 14.22
C LEU A 168 17.23 -4.48 14.03
N ARG A 169 16.23 -4.79 13.21
CA ARG A 169 15.05 -3.96 12.92
C ARG A 169 13.74 -4.63 13.36
N ALA A 170 13.86 -5.81 13.98
CA ALA A 170 12.72 -6.59 14.41
C ALA A 170 12.13 -6.03 15.70
N ALA A 171 10.81 -6.16 15.84
CA ALA A 171 10.07 -5.80 17.04
C ALA A 171 10.57 -6.56 18.27
N PRO A 172 10.57 -5.92 19.44
CA PRO A 172 10.90 -6.61 20.68
C PRO A 172 9.85 -7.69 20.98
N PRO A 173 10.21 -8.77 21.69
CA PRO A 173 9.25 -9.83 22.06
C PRO A 173 8.06 -9.37 22.91
N SER A 174 8.11 -8.16 23.47
CA SER A 174 7.04 -7.57 24.29
C SER A 174 5.87 -7.03 23.48
N VAL A 175 5.99 -6.93 22.15
CA VAL A 175 4.90 -6.49 21.27
C VAL A 175 4.61 -7.52 20.18
N HIS A 176 3.36 -7.55 19.74
CA HIS A 176 2.88 -8.34 18.63
C HIS A 176 2.48 -7.40 17.48
N ASP A 177 3.24 -7.47 16.39
CA ASP A 177 2.98 -6.67 15.19
C ASP A 177 2.17 -7.46 14.17
N ASP A 178 1.08 -6.85 13.74
CA ASP A 178 0.22 -7.33 12.66
C ASP A 178 0.20 -6.34 11.52
N VAL A 179 0.37 -6.84 10.30
CA VAL A 179 0.34 -6.03 9.09
C VAL A 179 -0.65 -6.60 8.09
N TRP A 180 -1.48 -5.73 7.53
CA TRP A 180 -2.38 -6.01 6.42
C TRP A 180 -2.35 -4.90 5.38
N ILE A 181 -1.58 -5.13 4.32
CA ILE A 181 -1.28 -4.17 3.26
C ILE A 181 -0.76 -2.87 3.90
N GLY A 182 -1.59 -1.84 4.05
CA GLY A 182 -1.25 -0.56 4.68
C GLY A 182 -1.48 -0.50 6.19
N ASN A 183 -2.32 -1.38 6.75
CA ASN A 183 -2.72 -1.31 8.16
C ASN A 183 -1.70 -2.02 9.03
N ILE A 184 -1.30 -1.38 10.13
CA ILE A 184 -0.39 -1.90 11.14
C ILE A 184 -1.12 -1.87 12.48
N ARG A 185 -1.02 -2.97 13.24
CA ARG A 185 -1.40 -3.01 14.66
C ARG A 185 -0.23 -3.51 15.47
N ILE A 186 0.06 -2.79 16.55
CA ILE A 186 1.12 -3.10 17.51
C ILE A 186 0.43 -3.36 18.84
N ALA A 187 0.33 -4.61 19.26
CA ALA A 187 -0.37 -4.97 20.49
C ALA A 187 0.61 -5.40 21.59
N GLY A 188 0.32 -5.06 22.84
CA GLY A 188 1.17 -5.39 23.97
C GLY A 188 0.74 -4.63 25.23
N SER A 189 1.69 -4.37 26.12
CA SER A 189 1.47 -3.37 27.17
C SER A 189 1.28 -1.99 26.55
N LYS A 190 0.56 -1.10 27.21
CA LYS A 190 0.36 0.26 26.68
C LYS A 190 1.68 0.99 26.45
N SER A 191 2.64 0.84 27.36
CA SER A 191 3.97 1.46 27.24
C SER A 191 4.78 0.86 26.09
N ASP A 192 4.76 -0.46 25.91
CA ASP A 192 5.56 -1.11 24.86
C ASP A 192 4.97 -0.84 23.47
N ALA A 193 3.65 -0.88 23.34
CA ALA A 193 2.96 -0.58 22.08
C ALA A 193 3.22 0.85 21.61
N THR A 194 3.15 1.83 22.51
CA THR A 194 3.42 3.24 22.19
C THR A 194 4.90 3.52 21.92
N LEU A 195 5.81 2.83 22.62
CA LEU A 195 7.25 2.92 22.37
C LEU A 195 7.60 2.37 20.98
N TRP A 196 7.09 1.18 20.63
CA TRP A 196 7.36 0.57 19.34
C TRP A 196 6.68 1.33 18.20
N GLU A 197 5.48 1.87 18.43
CA GLU A 197 4.82 2.78 17.49
C GLU A 197 5.72 3.96 17.10
N ALA A 198 6.41 4.58 18.07
CA ALA A 198 7.36 5.65 17.76
C ALA A 198 8.52 5.16 16.88
N GLN A 199 8.96 3.90 17.03
CA GLN A 199 9.96 3.30 16.14
C GLN A 199 9.39 3.04 14.74
N VAL A 200 8.16 2.54 14.63
CA VAL A 200 7.46 2.33 13.34
C VAL A 200 7.32 3.65 12.57
N LEU A 201 7.00 4.74 13.26
CA LEU A 201 6.95 6.07 12.64
C LEU A 201 8.32 6.54 12.13
N ARG A 202 9.40 6.31 12.90
CA ARG A 202 10.77 6.60 12.45
C ARG A 202 11.15 5.76 11.23
N ASN A 203 10.76 4.48 11.23
CA ASN A 203 11.02 3.58 10.11
C ASN A 203 10.27 4.02 8.85
N ALA A 204 9.01 4.43 8.99
CA ALA A 204 8.20 4.97 7.90
C ALA A 204 8.83 6.23 7.30
N ASP A 205 9.25 7.18 8.14
CA ASP A 205 9.93 8.40 7.70
C ASP A 205 11.24 8.09 6.94
N GLY A 206 12.05 7.17 7.47
CA GLY A 206 13.27 6.68 6.81
C GLY A 206 13.02 5.95 5.48
N CYS A 207 11.81 5.45 5.26
CA CYS A 207 11.36 4.86 3.99
C CYS A 207 10.62 5.87 3.10
N HIS A 208 10.54 7.15 3.49
CA HIS A 208 9.72 8.18 2.85
C HIS A 208 8.25 7.78 2.70
N ALA A 209 7.75 6.99 3.65
CA ALA A 209 6.37 6.56 3.73
C ALA A 209 5.54 7.58 4.52
N SER A 210 4.37 7.93 4.00
CA SER A 210 3.43 8.81 4.70
C SER A 210 2.41 7.99 5.50
N MET A 211 1.97 8.52 6.63
CA MET A 211 0.93 7.90 7.45
C MET A 211 -0.46 8.41 7.08
N GLY A 212 -1.47 7.57 7.36
CA GLY A 212 -2.89 7.86 7.31
C GLY A 212 -3.27 8.94 8.32
N GLU A 213 -4.50 9.45 8.17
CA GLU A 213 -5.04 10.49 9.05
C GLU A 213 -5.52 9.92 10.40
N GLU A 214 -5.99 8.67 10.38
CA GLU A 214 -6.48 7.98 11.57
C GLU A 214 -5.35 7.17 12.20
N ARG A 215 -5.16 7.39 13.51
CA ARG A 215 -4.15 6.74 14.34
C ARG A 215 -4.73 6.58 15.73
N GLU A 216 -4.61 5.37 16.27
CA GLU A 216 -4.96 5.05 17.65
C GLU A 216 -3.67 4.67 18.36
N SER A 217 -3.29 5.38 19.42
CA SER A 217 -2.02 5.17 20.12
C SER A 217 -2.29 4.60 21.51
N GLY A 218 -1.81 3.39 21.78
CA GLY A 218 -1.99 2.71 23.07
C GLY A 218 -3.46 2.63 23.50
N ALA A 219 -4.36 2.39 22.56
CA ALA A 219 -5.79 2.38 22.76
C ALA A 219 -6.28 1.03 23.30
N THR A 220 -7.24 1.09 24.23
CA THR A 220 -7.96 -0.10 24.72
C THR A 220 -9.18 -0.44 23.87
N HIS A 221 -9.62 0.48 23.02
CA HIS A 221 -10.72 0.28 22.08
C HIS A 221 -10.27 0.76 20.71
N TYR A 222 -10.38 -0.10 19.70
CA TYR A 222 -9.99 0.22 18.34
C TYR A 222 -10.68 -0.68 17.32
N THR A 223 -10.60 -0.31 16.05
CA THR A 223 -11.03 -1.19 14.95
C THR A 223 -9.83 -1.59 14.10
N PHE A 224 -9.61 -2.89 13.93
CA PHE A 224 -8.59 -3.42 13.04
C PHE A 224 -9.23 -4.39 12.05
N LEU A 225 -9.07 -4.13 10.75
CA LEU A 225 -9.66 -4.92 9.66
C LEU A 225 -11.18 -5.10 9.75
N GLY A 226 -11.89 -4.10 10.29
CA GLY A 226 -13.34 -4.14 10.49
C GLY A 226 -13.79 -4.90 11.74
N VAL A 227 -12.86 -5.42 12.55
CA VAL A 227 -13.15 -6.02 13.85
C VAL A 227 -12.88 -5.02 14.95
N ARG A 228 -13.86 -4.83 15.83
CA ARG A 228 -13.74 -3.98 17.02
C ARG A 228 -13.09 -4.78 18.16
N PHE A 229 -12.01 -4.23 18.71
CA PHE A 229 -11.34 -4.73 19.91
C PHE A 229 -11.74 -3.86 21.11
N ASP A 230 -11.97 -4.51 22.24
CA ASP A 230 -12.27 -3.88 23.52
C ASP A 230 -11.49 -4.63 24.62
N HIS A 231 -10.37 -4.05 25.01
CA HIS A 231 -9.49 -4.54 26.07
C HIS A 231 -9.92 -4.07 27.46
N GLY A 232 -10.83 -3.09 27.54
CA GLY A 232 -11.35 -2.56 28.80
C GLY A 232 -12.30 -3.53 29.50
N ASN A 233 -12.94 -4.41 28.75
CA ASN A 233 -13.88 -5.42 29.24
C ASN A 233 -13.30 -6.85 29.22
N THR A 234 -12.02 -7.02 29.55
CA THR A 234 -11.42 -8.35 29.63
C THR A 234 -11.99 -9.14 30.82
N VAL A 235 -12.88 -10.09 30.52
CA VAL A 235 -13.26 -11.15 31.46
C VAL A 235 -12.00 -11.97 31.73
N ARG A 236 -11.38 -11.77 32.90
CA ARG A 236 -10.33 -12.65 33.39
C ARG A 236 -10.96 -14.01 33.66
N TYR A 237 -10.72 -14.99 32.78
CA TYR A 237 -11.02 -16.37 33.13
C TYR A 237 -10.08 -16.77 34.29
N PRO A 238 -10.63 -17.34 35.39
CA PRO A 238 -9.88 -17.73 36.57
C PRO A 238 -8.87 -18.86 36.29
#